data_AF-A0A955Z9B8-F1
#
_entry.id   AF-A0A955Z9B8-F1
#
_cell.length_a   1.000
_cell.length_b   1.000
_cell.length_c   1.000
_cell.angle_alpha   90.00
_cell.angle_beta   90.00
_cell.angle_gamma   90.00
#
_symmetry.space_group_name_H-M   'P 1'
#
loop_
_entity.id
_entity.type
_entity.pdbx_description
1 polymer ?
#
loop_
_entity_poly.entity_id
_entity_poly.type
_entity_poly.pdbx_seq_one_letter_code
_entity_poly.pdbx_strand_id
1 'polypeptide(L)'
;MRSRAPAIVLFAMVSTGVVGATACGTDAVGVEACREVERARCRRAPSCGIDLSRPVHRDAPERDVTECVRFYEDACLHGLANPVDPGTIAVQACVQTIKTADCEIVKAPETHPSCAFLIPPAEPPPAPAPVDAGADGDAQL
;
A
#
# COMPACT_ATOMS: atom_id res chain seq x y z
N MET A 1 51.85 -29.66 30.28
CA MET A 1 52.41 -28.41 30.86
C MET A 1 51.95 -27.23 30.00
N ARG A 2 51.27 -26.27 30.66
CA ARG A 2 51.00 -24.86 30.30
C ARG A 2 49.95 -24.54 29.20
N SER A 3 48.77 -24.17 29.71
CA SER A 3 47.73 -23.32 29.13
C SER A 3 48.20 -21.95 28.65
N ARG A 4 47.38 -21.30 27.80
CA ARG A 4 46.84 -19.92 27.97
C ARG A 4 45.74 -19.62 26.94
N ALA A 5 44.50 -19.45 27.41
CA ALA A 5 43.52 -18.49 26.88
C ALA A 5 43.44 -17.31 27.90
N PRO A 6 42.66 -16.22 27.74
CA PRO A 6 41.88 -15.67 26.62
C PRO A 6 42.17 -14.16 26.38
N ALA A 7 41.53 -13.52 25.38
CA ALA A 7 41.38 -12.06 25.36
C ALA A 7 40.00 -11.69 24.80
N ILE A 8 39.06 -11.49 25.73
CA ILE A 8 37.75 -10.90 25.49
C ILE A 8 37.96 -9.40 25.26
N VAL A 9 37.63 -8.90 24.08
CA VAL A 9 37.55 -7.45 23.82
C VAL A 9 36.07 -7.07 23.80
N LEU A 10 35.60 -6.48 24.91
CA LEU A 10 34.31 -5.80 25.00
C LEU A 10 34.32 -4.59 24.06
N PHE A 11 33.53 -4.61 23.00
CA PHE A 11 33.18 -3.40 22.24
C PHE A 11 31.84 -2.87 22.76
N ALA A 12 31.90 -1.91 23.69
CA ALA A 12 30.75 -1.11 24.10
C ALA A 12 30.52 0.00 23.07
N MET A 13 29.65 -0.24 22.08
CA MET A 13 29.20 0.79 21.13
C MET A 13 27.84 1.35 21.57
N VAL A 14 27.89 2.56 22.10
CA VAL A 14 26.76 3.45 22.38
C VAL A 14 26.01 3.74 21.08
N SER A 15 24.68 3.57 21.08
CA SER A 15 23.80 4.15 20.07
C SER A 15 22.47 4.55 20.70
N THR A 16 22.45 5.73 21.32
CA THR A 16 21.22 6.44 21.69
C THR A 16 20.63 7.05 20.40
N GLY A 17 19.77 6.30 19.72
CA GLY A 17 19.08 6.73 18.52
C GLY A 17 17.57 6.72 18.72
N VAL A 18 17.03 7.73 19.41
CA VAL A 18 15.58 8.01 19.40
C VAL A 18 15.39 9.28 18.58
N VAL A 19 15.19 9.11 17.27
CA VAL A 19 14.85 10.21 16.34
C VAL A 19 13.51 9.85 15.68
N GLY A 20 12.44 10.56 16.07
CA GLY A 20 11.25 10.88 15.27
C GLY A 20 10.33 9.74 14.82
N ALA A 21 9.48 9.23 15.72
CA ALA A 21 8.38 8.29 15.38
C ALA A 21 7.03 9.01 15.16
N THR A 22 6.98 10.08 14.34
CA THR A 22 5.71 10.82 14.08
C THR A 22 5.24 10.79 12.62
N ALA A 23 5.79 9.92 11.77
CA ALA A 23 5.41 9.85 10.36
C ALA A 23 4.84 8.49 9.88
N CYS A 24 4.86 7.45 10.72
CA CYS A 24 4.14 6.20 10.42
C CYS A 24 2.72 6.33 10.97
N GLY A 25 1.76 6.71 10.13
CA GLY A 25 0.35 6.69 10.50
C GLY A 25 -0.10 5.27 10.83
N THR A 26 -0.82 5.09 11.94
CA THR A 26 -1.27 3.77 12.42
C THR A 26 -2.66 3.38 11.89
N ASP A 27 -3.25 4.21 11.03
CA ASP A 27 -4.67 4.15 10.68
C ASP A 27 -4.95 3.42 9.35
N ALA A 28 -4.00 2.63 8.86
CA ALA A 28 -4.20 1.84 7.64
C ALA A 28 -5.28 0.77 7.88
N VAL A 29 -6.40 0.89 7.17
CA VAL A 29 -7.52 -0.07 7.23
C VAL A 29 -7.40 -1.07 6.09
N GLY A 30 -7.66 -2.35 6.36
CA GLY A 30 -7.76 -3.36 5.31
C GLY A 30 -6.44 -3.74 4.62
N VAL A 31 -5.29 -3.58 5.28
CA VAL A 31 -3.96 -3.98 4.76
C VAL A 31 -3.97 -5.42 4.22
N GLU A 32 -4.50 -6.37 5.01
CA GLU A 32 -4.57 -7.77 4.56
C GLU A 32 -5.61 -8.01 3.47
N ALA A 33 -6.72 -7.27 3.49
CA ALA A 33 -7.70 -7.31 2.40
C ALA A 33 -7.07 -6.88 1.06
N CYS A 34 -6.31 -5.79 1.07
CA CYS A 34 -5.53 -5.33 -0.08
C CYS A 34 -4.56 -6.41 -0.57
N ARG A 35 -3.77 -7.00 0.34
CA ARG A 35 -2.80 -8.06 0.00
C ARG A 35 -3.46 -9.29 -0.62
N GLU A 36 -4.59 -9.74 -0.07
CA GLU A 36 -5.31 -10.91 -0.59
C GLU A 36 -5.85 -10.66 -2.01
N VAL A 37 -6.47 -9.49 -2.23
CA VAL A 37 -6.99 -9.07 -3.53
C VAL A 37 -5.86 -8.96 -4.56
N GLU A 38 -4.78 -8.24 -4.23
CA GLU A 38 -3.67 -8.02 -5.16
C GLU A 38 -2.89 -9.30 -5.46
N ARG A 39 -2.72 -10.18 -4.47
CA ARG A 39 -2.16 -11.51 -4.70
C ARG A 39 -3.00 -12.33 -5.67
N ALA A 40 -4.32 -12.25 -5.60
CA ALA A 40 -5.21 -12.92 -6.55
C ALA A 40 -5.05 -12.34 -7.96
N ARG A 41 -4.96 -11.01 -8.09
CA ARG A 41 -4.75 -10.32 -9.37
C ARG A 41 -3.40 -10.67 -9.98
N CYS A 42 -2.30 -10.54 -9.24
CA CYS A 42 -0.96 -10.90 -9.69
C CYS A 42 -0.90 -12.33 -10.25
N ARG A 43 -1.57 -13.29 -9.59
CA ARG A 43 -1.61 -14.69 -10.04
C ARG A 43 -2.41 -14.90 -11.32
N ARG A 44 -3.46 -14.09 -11.55
CA ARG A 44 -4.32 -14.19 -12.73
C ARG A 44 -3.77 -13.40 -13.92
N ALA A 45 -3.08 -12.30 -13.66
CA ALA A 45 -2.58 -11.35 -14.64
C ALA A 45 -1.85 -11.97 -15.85
N PRO A 46 -0.93 -12.94 -15.71
CA PRO A 46 -0.23 -13.52 -16.87
C PRO A 46 -1.15 -14.20 -17.87
N SER A 47 -2.18 -14.90 -17.38
CA SER A 47 -3.19 -15.56 -18.24
C SER A 47 -4.09 -14.57 -18.97
N CYS A 48 -4.13 -13.34 -18.48
CA CYS A 48 -4.87 -12.23 -19.06
C CYS A 48 -4.02 -11.32 -19.95
N GLY A 49 -2.74 -11.67 -20.17
CA GLY A 49 -1.82 -10.83 -20.93
C GLY A 49 -1.54 -9.47 -20.28
N ILE A 50 -1.77 -9.35 -18.96
CA ILE A 50 -1.45 -8.15 -18.21
C ILE A 50 0.06 -8.15 -17.96
N ASP A 51 0.72 -7.07 -18.39
CA ASP A 51 2.14 -6.84 -18.19
C ASP A 51 2.43 -6.53 -16.72
N LEU A 52 3.18 -7.42 -16.08
CA LEU A 52 3.60 -7.27 -14.69
C LEU A 52 4.87 -6.44 -14.55
N SER A 53 5.56 -6.03 -15.61
CA SER A 53 6.73 -5.14 -15.51
C SER A 53 6.37 -3.74 -14.97
N ARG A 54 5.06 -3.44 -14.85
CA ARG A 54 4.53 -2.21 -14.27
C ARG A 54 3.67 -2.54 -13.04
N PRO A 55 3.83 -1.79 -11.92
CA PRO A 55 4.83 -0.75 -11.71
C PRO A 55 6.26 -1.32 -11.72
N VAL A 56 7.22 -0.51 -12.18
CA VAL A 56 8.61 -0.96 -12.38
C VAL A 56 9.19 -1.37 -11.02
N HIS A 57 9.55 -2.65 -10.93
CA HIS A 57 10.22 -3.23 -9.77
C HIS A 57 11.56 -3.85 -10.20
N ARG A 58 12.36 -4.25 -9.22
CA ARG A 58 13.71 -4.76 -9.45
C ARG A 58 13.64 -6.06 -10.26
N ASP A 59 14.44 -6.14 -11.33
CA ASP A 59 14.60 -7.34 -12.16
C ASP A 59 13.32 -7.86 -12.86
N ALA A 60 12.33 -7.01 -13.16
CA ALA A 60 10.97 -7.37 -13.60
C ALA A 60 10.81 -7.91 -15.05
N PRO A 61 10.79 -9.23 -15.33
CA PRO A 61 10.21 -9.70 -16.59
C PRO A 61 8.70 -9.46 -16.58
N GLU A 62 8.10 -9.27 -17.76
CA GLU A 62 6.68 -8.91 -17.99
C GLU A 62 5.64 -9.86 -17.34
N ARG A 63 6.07 -10.97 -16.71
CA ARG A 63 5.21 -12.00 -16.11
C ARG A 63 5.70 -12.49 -14.74
N ASP A 64 6.52 -11.72 -14.02
CA ASP A 64 6.94 -12.13 -12.67
C ASP A 64 5.83 -11.94 -11.63
N VAL A 65 5.13 -13.03 -11.32
CA VAL A 65 4.09 -13.04 -10.28
C VAL A 65 4.68 -12.81 -8.89
N THR A 66 5.90 -13.28 -8.62
CA THR A 66 6.52 -13.16 -7.29
C THR A 66 6.85 -11.72 -6.99
N GLU A 67 7.43 -11.01 -7.95
CA GLU A 67 7.76 -9.60 -7.78
C GLU A 67 6.52 -8.71 -7.78
N CYS A 68 5.50 -9.02 -8.59
CA CYS A 68 4.18 -8.36 -8.48
C CYS A 68 3.62 -8.47 -7.05
N VAL A 69 3.66 -9.68 -6.45
CA VAL A 69 3.18 -9.89 -5.09
C VAL A 69 4.03 -9.12 -4.07
N ARG A 70 5.36 -9.14 -4.19
CA ARG A 70 6.26 -8.38 -3.30
C ARG A 70 5.97 -6.88 -3.34
N PHE A 71 5.81 -6.33 -4.54
CA PHE A 71 5.46 -4.93 -4.70
C PHE A 71 4.16 -4.59 -3.96
N TYR A 72 3.10 -5.40 -4.13
CA TYR A 72 1.83 -5.15 -3.46
C TYR A 72 1.84 -5.49 -1.96
N GLU A 73 2.72 -6.36 -1.48
CA GLU A 73 2.91 -6.58 -0.04
C GLU A 73 3.38 -5.31 0.68
N ASP A 74 4.19 -4.49 0.00
CA ASP A 74 4.66 -3.18 0.45
C ASP A 74 3.63 -2.08 0.17
N ALA A 75 3.09 -1.99 -1.05
CA ALA A 75 2.13 -0.95 -1.41
C ALA A 75 0.85 -1.01 -0.56
N CYS A 76 0.41 -2.21 -0.20
CA CYS A 76 -0.75 -2.40 0.66
C CYS A 76 -0.52 -2.00 2.14
N LEU A 77 0.70 -1.62 2.55
CA LEU A 77 0.94 -1.10 3.91
C LEU A 77 0.17 0.20 4.20
N HIS A 78 -0.29 0.90 3.17
CA HIS A 78 -1.17 2.06 3.29
C HIS A 78 -2.65 1.69 3.50
N GLY A 79 -3.01 0.40 3.43
CA GLY A 79 -4.38 -0.07 3.52
C GLY A 79 -5.16 0.09 2.21
N LEU A 80 -6.48 -0.07 2.31
CA LEU A 80 -7.41 0.20 1.24
C LEU A 80 -7.66 1.70 1.11
N ALA A 81 -7.86 2.16 -0.12
CA ALA A 81 -8.25 3.55 -0.37
C ALA A 81 -9.64 3.89 0.20
N ASN A 82 -10.50 2.88 0.38
CA ASN A 82 -11.72 3.00 1.17
C ASN A 82 -11.38 2.78 2.66
N PRO A 83 -11.63 3.75 3.55
CA PRO A 83 -11.27 3.65 4.97
C PRO A 83 -12.19 2.73 5.78
N VAL A 84 -13.10 2.00 5.13
CA VAL A 84 -14.01 1.04 5.76
C VAL A 84 -13.46 -0.37 5.59
N ASP A 85 -13.35 -1.11 6.69
CA ASP A 85 -13.00 -2.53 6.64
C ASP A 85 -14.10 -3.32 5.90
N PRO A 86 -13.80 -3.96 4.76
CA PRO A 86 -14.79 -4.75 4.02
C PRO A 86 -15.22 -6.03 4.76
N GLY A 87 -14.42 -6.50 5.72
CA GLY A 87 -14.62 -7.77 6.42
C GLY A 87 -14.30 -8.99 5.56
N THR A 88 -14.03 -10.12 6.22
CA THR A 88 -13.53 -11.34 5.56
C THR A 88 -14.45 -11.88 4.46
N ILE A 89 -15.77 -11.80 4.64
CA ILE A 89 -16.73 -12.35 3.67
C ILE A 89 -16.67 -11.60 2.33
N ALA A 90 -16.63 -10.27 2.35
CA ALA A 90 -16.53 -9.47 1.14
C ALA A 90 -15.18 -9.68 0.43
N VAL A 91 -14.08 -9.74 1.20
CA VAL A 91 -12.74 -10.00 0.65
C VAL A 91 -12.70 -11.35 -0.06
N GLN A 92 -13.18 -12.41 0.58
CA GLN A 92 -13.20 -13.75 -0.02
C GLN A 92 -14.08 -13.81 -1.27
N ALA A 93 -15.23 -13.13 -1.28
CA ALA A 93 -16.08 -13.03 -2.46
C ALA A 93 -15.36 -12.32 -3.62
N CYS A 94 -14.62 -11.23 -3.34
CA CYS A 94 -13.83 -10.54 -4.34
C CYS A 94 -12.67 -11.39 -4.88
N VAL A 95 -11.89 -12.00 -3.98
CA VAL A 95 -10.77 -12.90 -4.33
C VAL A 95 -11.26 -14.06 -5.18
N GLN A 96 -12.39 -14.67 -4.82
CA GLN A 96 -12.96 -15.76 -5.60
C GLN A 96 -13.39 -15.29 -6.99
N THR A 97 -14.00 -14.12 -7.08
CA THR A 97 -14.35 -13.51 -8.37
C THR A 97 -13.12 -13.31 -9.24
N ILE A 98 -12.03 -12.71 -8.74
CA ILE A 98 -10.80 -12.51 -9.51
C ILE A 98 -10.23 -13.84 -10.04
N LYS A 99 -10.29 -14.90 -9.22
CA LYS A 99 -9.82 -16.23 -9.61
C LYS A 99 -10.60 -16.84 -10.78
N THR A 100 -11.88 -16.53 -10.92
CA THR A 100 -12.79 -17.22 -11.86
C THR A 100 -13.37 -16.34 -12.96
N ALA A 101 -13.32 -15.02 -12.82
CA ALA A 101 -13.87 -14.07 -13.78
C ALA A 101 -12.99 -13.91 -15.02
N ASP A 102 -13.54 -13.21 -16.02
CA ASP A 102 -12.81 -12.80 -17.20
C ASP A 102 -11.70 -11.79 -16.89
N CYS A 103 -10.90 -11.49 -17.89
CA CYS A 103 -9.73 -10.64 -17.74
C CYS A 103 -10.05 -9.16 -17.58
N GLU A 104 -11.26 -8.71 -17.86
CA GLU A 104 -11.67 -7.33 -17.59
C GLU A 104 -11.86 -7.12 -16.10
N ILE A 105 -12.42 -8.11 -15.39
CA ILE A 105 -12.50 -8.08 -13.92
C ILE A 105 -11.13 -8.21 -13.25
N VAL A 106 -10.19 -8.97 -13.84
CA VAL A 106 -8.81 -9.03 -13.30
C VAL A 106 -8.11 -7.66 -13.41
N LYS A 107 -8.33 -6.94 -14.53
CA LYS A 107 -7.78 -5.60 -14.75
C LYS A 107 -8.41 -4.58 -13.80
N ALA A 108 -9.74 -4.57 -13.69
CA ALA A 108 -10.52 -3.59 -12.95
C ALA A 108 -11.50 -4.28 -11.98
N PRO A 109 -11.01 -4.92 -10.89
CA PRO A 109 -11.84 -5.70 -9.98
C PRO A 109 -12.98 -4.89 -9.37
N GLU A 110 -12.76 -3.61 -9.08
CA GLU A 110 -13.73 -2.68 -8.49
C GLU A 110 -15.02 -2.51 -9.32
N THR A 111 -14.99 -2.88 -10.60
CA THR A 111 -16.16 -2.89 -11.48
C THR A 111 -17.13 -4.04 -11.18
N HIS A 112 -16.67 -5.09 -10.49
CA HIS A 112 -17.53 -6.20 -10.07
C HIS A 112 -18.16 -5.93 -8.69
N PRO A 113 -19.46 -6.23 -8.48
CA PRO A 113 -20.14 -5.95 -7.22
C PRO A 113 -19.48 -6.55 -5.97
N SER A 114 -18.85 -7.72 -6.08
CA SER A 114 -18.15 -8.36 -4.96
C SER A 114 -16.90 -7.62 -4.50
N CYS A 115 -16.36 -6.72 -5.33
CA CYS A 115 -15.12 -5.97 -5.11
C CYS A 115 -15.37 -4.46 -5.01
N ALA A 116 -16.62 -4.02 -4.94
CA ALA A 116 -16.99 -2.60 -4.94
C ALA A 116 -16.40 -1.81 -3.74
N PHE A 117 -15.99 -2.50 -2.67
CA PHE A 117 -15.30 -1.88 -1.54
C PHE A 117 -13.91 -1.31 -1.90
N LEU A 118 -13.34 -1.69 -3.05
CA LEU A 118 -12.10 -1.10 -3.56
C LEU A 118 -12.28 0.34 -4.06
N ILE A 119 -13.52 0.78 -4.29
CA ILE A 119 -13.82 2.13 -4.74
C ILE A 119 -13.70 3.09 -3.54
N PRO A 120 -12.84 4.11 -3.60
CA PRO A 120 -12.78 5.15 -2.57
C PRO A 120 -14.10 5.92 -2.51
N PRO A 121 -14.51 6.41 -1.32
CA PRO A 121 -15.63 7.35 -1.24
C PRO A 121 -15.34 8.58 -2.10
N ALA A 122 -16.38 9.16 -2.71
CA ALA A 122 -16.24 10.39 -3.48
C ALA A 122 -15.65 11.49 -2.59
N GLU A 123 -14.62 12.19 -3.09
CA GLU A 123 -14.05 13.32 -2.38
C GLU A 123 -15.11 14.41 -2.18
N PRO A 124 -15.25 14.97 -0.98
CA PRO A 124 -16.10 16.13 -0.78
C PRO A 124 -15.58 17.29 -1.66
N PRO A 125 -16.47 18.18 -2.14
CA PRO A 125 -16.05 19.32 -2.93
C PRO A 125 -15.03 20.15 -2.15
N PRO A 126 -14.03 20.75 -2.85
CA PRO A 126 -13.02 21.56 -2.19
C PRO A 126 -13.70 22.68 -1.39
N ALA A 127 -13.22 22.88 -0.16
CA ALA A 127 -13.68 24.00 0.65
C ALA A 127 -13.45 25.32 -0.12
N PRO A 128 -14.34 26.31 0.00
CA PRO A 128 -14.12 27.62 -0.61
C PRO A 128 -12.79 28.18 -0.11
N ALA A 129 -11.98 28.69 -1.04
CA ALA A 129 -10.71 29.31 -0.70
C ALA A 129 -10.93 30.44 0.32
N PRO A 130 -10.08 30.58 1.35
CA PRO A 130 -10.15 31.74 2.24
C PRO A 130 -10.00 33.01 1.40
N VAL A 131 -10.98 33.91 1.52
CA VAL A 131 -10.88 35.24 0.92
C VAL A 131 -9.86 36.03 1.72
N ASP A 132 -8.73 36.36 1.11
CA ASP A 132 -7.77 37.30 1.68
C ASP A 132 -8.47 38.66 1.78
N ALA A 133 -8.89 39.02 3.00
CA ALA A 133 -9.30 40.38 3.30
C ALA A 133 -8.04 41.24 3.29
N GLY A 134 -7.70 41.77 2.11
CA GLY A 134 -6.67 42.79 1.94
C GLY A 134 -6.96 43.97 2.85
N ALA A 135 -6.11 44.16 3.86
CA ALA A 135 -6.06 45.38 4.62
C ALA A 135 -5.37 46.43 3.75
N ASP A 136 -6.16 47.18 3.00
CA ASP A 136 -5.74 48.45 2.42
C ASP A 136 -5.52 49.43 3.58
N GLY A 137 -4.29 49.44 4.11
CA GLY A 137 -3.81 50.44 5.04
C GLY A 137 -3.41 51.68 4.24
N ASP A 138 -4.38 52.56 4.01
CA ASP A 138 -4.16 53.88 3.42
C ASP A 138 -3.12 54.68 4.21
N ALA A 139 -2.09 55.11 3.49
CA ALA A 139 -1.14 56.11 3.93
C ALA A 139 -1.83 57.48 4.08
N GLN A 140 -1.90 58.00 5.30
CA GLN A 140 -2.05 59.44 5.56
C GLN A 140 -1.27 59.86 6.81
N LEU A 141 -0.05 60.38 6.60
CA LEU A 141 0.39 61.76 6.91
C LEU A 141 1.92 61.89 6.76
#